data_AF-A0A7S3PYY6-F1
#
_entry.id   AF-A0A7S3PYY6-F1
#
_cell.length_a   1.000
_cell.length_b   1.000
_cell.length_c   1.000
_cell.angle_alpha   90.00
_cell.angle_beta   90.00
_cell.angle_gamma   90.00
#
_symmetry.space_group_name_H-M   'P 1'
#
loop_
_entity.id
_entity.type
_entity.pdbx_description
1 polymer ?
#
loop_
_entity_poly.entity_id
_entity_poly.type
_entity_poly.pdbx_seq_one_letter_code
_entity_poly.pdbx_strand_id
1 'polypeptide(L)'
;ENQVDSKINSTAAAASPTEPKNTWFFWCSSSHINWYLDGEGKQGGLDEEKKSEFCLTAALTLGFNIGTQLKDVPLYHHDRIFSELKPRNMVDCGAGPGVEQHCFVAISDFYGVIRSRTISSAGMKYVFLQTKEKKKSEKKLWEMVREDFHLSPESMTETKMHFTNNMKEIAKDNIKGQCSKGHSCKKKNKETLKLIMEK
;
A
#
# COMPACT_ATOMS: atom_id res chain seq x y z
N GLU A 1 -11.09 67.68 11.48
CA GLU A 1 -12.21 66.84 11.01
C GLU A 1 -11.96 66.50 9.56
N ASN A 2 -11.92 65.22 9.20
CA ASN A 2 -12.14 64.70 7.84
C ASN A 2 -12.22 63.17 7.93
N GLN A 3 -13.46 62.70 7.99
CA GLN A 3 -13.85 61.29 8.05
C GLN A 3 -14.09 60.81 6.62
N VAL A 4 -13.29 59.84 6.16
CA VAL A 4 -13.43 59.22 4.84
C VAL A 4 -14.13 57.88 5.03
N ASP A 5 -15.44 57.86 4.79
CA ASP A 5 -16.26 56.65 4.76
C ASP A 5 -16.03 55.88 3.45
N SER A 6 -15.30 54.76 3.51
CA SER A 6 -15.24 53.79 2.40
C SER A 6 -16.32 52.73 2.60
N LYS A 7 -17.44 52.89 1.89
CA LYS A 7 -18.46 51.85 1.73
C LYS A 7 -17.93 50.77 0.79
N ILE A 8 -17.44 49.67 1.35
CA ILE A 8 -17.15 48.44 0.62
C ILE A 8 -18.47 47.70 0.39
N ASN A 9 -19.06 47.87 -0.79
CA ASN A 9 -20.16 47.04 -1.27
C ASN A 9 -19.60 45.66 -1.68
N SER A 10 -19.58 44.71 -0.74
CA SER A 10 -19.37 43.30 -1.05
C SER A 10 -20.68 42.68 -1.53
N THR A 11 -20.90 42.70 -2.84
CA THR A 11 -21.89 41.83 -3.49
C THR A 11 -21.35 40.40 -3.48
N ALA A 12 -21.84 39.57 -2.56
CA ALA A 12 -21.62 38.14 -2.57
C ALA A 12 -22.24 37.55 -3.85
N ALA A 13 -21.38 37.16 -4.80
CA ALA A 13 -21.82 36.42 -5.97
C ALA A 13 -22.45 35.10 -5.52
N ALA A 14 -23.68 34.84 -5.98
CA ALA A 14 -24.37 33.58 -5.75
C ALA A 14 -23.50 32.44 -6.30
N ALA A 15 -23.12 31.51 -5.42
CA ALA A 15 -22.39 30.31 -5.81
C ALA A 15 -23.17 29.59 -6.90
N SER A 16 -22.55 29.38 -8.07
CA SER A 16 -23.08 28.49 -9.09
C SER A 16 -23.35 27.11 -8.47
N PRO A 17 -24.32 26.33 -8.99
CA PRO A 17 -24.61 24.99 -8.48
C PRO A 17 -23.30 24.20 -8.49
N THR A 18 -22.75 23.96 -7.30
CA THR A 18 -21.50 23.22 -7.16
C THR A 18 -21.78 21.83 -7.68
N GLU A 19 -21.06 21.43 -8.73
CA GLU A 19 -21.11 20.07 -9.23
C GLU A 19 -21.05 19.09 -8.06
N PRO A 20 -21.84 18.01 -8.08
CA PRO A 20 -21.79 17.01 -7.03
C PRO A 20 -20.35 16.53 -6.87
N LYS A 21 -19.74 16.81 -5.73
CA LYS A 21 -18.36 16.38 -5.45
C LYS A 21 -18.42 15.14 -4.58
N ASN A 22 -17.67 14.10 -4.97
CA ASN A 22 -17.32 13.01 -4.07
C ASN A 22 -16.91 13.56 -2.71
N THR A 23 -17.54 13.04 -1.66
CA THR A 23 -17.16 13.34 -0.28
C THR A 23 -16.03 12.41 0.17
N TRP A 24 -15.92 11.22 -0.43
CA TRP A 24 -14.83 10.29 -0.19
C TRP A 24 -14.48 9.49 -1.44
N PHE A 25 -13.27 8.95 -1.51
CA PHE A 25 -12.85 8.01 -2.54
C PHE A 25 -11.67 7.16 -2.06
N PHE A 26 -11.54 5.95 -2.61
CA PHE A 26 -10.38 5.09 -2.40
C PHE A 26 -9.41 5.23 -3.58
N TRP A 27 -8.13 5.45 -3.28
CA TRP A 27 -7.03 5.26 -4.22
C TRP A 27 -6.34 3.94 -3.89
N CYS A 28 -6.19 3.08 -4.90
CA CYS A 28 -5.28 1.95 -4.86
C CYS A 28 -4.10 2.10 -5.84
N SER A 29 -2.85 2.05 -5.37
CA SER A 29 -1.71 1.79 -6.25
C SER A 29 -1.64 0.29 -6.56
N SER A 30 -1.86 -0.05 -7.83
CA SER A 30 -1.86 -1.44 -8.33
C SER A 30 -0.46 -1.95 -8.68
N SER A 31 0.55 -1.09 -8.54
CA SER A 31 1.94 -1.40 -8.85
C SER A 31 2.78 -1.22 -7.58
N HIS A 32 3.58 -2.22 -7.24
CA HIS A 32 4.43 -2.18 -6.06
C HIS A 32 5.78 -2.81 -6.29
N ILE A 33 6.74 -2.38 -5.48
CA ILE A 33 8.09 -2.95 -5.45
C ILE A 33 8.12 -3.97 -4.33
N ASN A 34 8.61 -5.17 -4.61
CA ASN A 34 8.85 -6.22 -3.63
C ASN A 34 10.34 -6.24 -3.28
N TRP A 35 10.68 -6.04 -2.01
CA TRP A 35 12.05 -6.17 -1.50
C TRP A 35 12.25 -7.54 -0.85
N TYR A 36 13.25 -8.30 -1.29
CA TYR A 36 13.54 -9.65 -0.84
C TYR A 36 14.83 -9.67 -0.04
N LEU A 37 14.74 -10.20 1.18
CA LEU A 37 15.89 -10.36 2.07
C LEU A 37 16.97 -11.26 1.46
N ASP A 38 16.54 -12.36 0.84
CA ASP A 38 17.40 -13.39 0.25
C ASP A 38 17.88 -13.02 -1.18
N GLY A 39 17.62 -11.79 -1.63
CA GLY A 39 18.13 -11.32 -2.92
C GLY A 39 19.66 -11.20 -2.95
N GLU A 40 20.22 -11.28 -4.16
CA GLU A 40 21.65 -11.11 -4.40
C GLU A 40 22.12 -9.72 -3.92
N GLY A 41 23.36 -9.64 -3.42
CA GLY A 41 23.94 -8.36 -2.98
C GLY A 41 23.72 -8.02 -1.50
N LYS A 42 24.30 -6.88 -1.08
CA LYS A 42 24.32 -6.43 0.33
C LYS A 42 23.01 -5.79 0.76
N GLN A 43 22.25 -5.23 -0.18
CA GLN A 43 20.99 -4.54 0.09
C GLN A 43 19.76 -5.44 0.02
N GLY A 44 19.90 -6.71 -0.38
CA GLY A 44 18.77 -7.56 -0.77
C GLY A 44 18.44 -7.37 -2.25
N GLY A 45 17.31 -7.91 -2.70
CA GLY A 45 16.90 -7.83 -4.11
C GLY A 45 15.54 -7.17 -4.32
N LEU A 46 15.31 -6.59 -5.48
CA LEU A 46 14.04 -5.96 -5.85
C LEU A 46 13.34 -6.68 -7.01
N ASP A 47 12.01 -6.72 -6.95
CA ASP A 47 11.14 -7.09 -8.06
C ASP A 47 10.01 -6.07 -8.17
N GLU A 48 9.45 -5.93 -9.36
CA GLU A 48 8.22 -5.18 -9.56
C GLU A 48 7.04 -6.12 -9.75
N GLU A 49 5.89 -5.76 -9.16
CA GLU A 49 4.61 -6.38 -9.45
C GLU A 49 3.69 -5.27 -9.95
N LYS A 50 3.37 -5.30 -11.25
CA LYS A 50 2.52 -4.32 -11.93
C LYS A 50 1.09 -4.84 -12.08
N LYS A 51 0.13 -3.93 -12.02
CA LYS A 51 -1.30 -4.19 -12.32
C LYS A 51 -1.88 -5.38 -11.52
N SER A 52 -1.62 -5.42 -10.22
CA SER A 52 -2.20 -6.45 -9.36
C SER A 52 -3.74 -6.39 -9.39
N GLU A 53 -4.40 -7.55 -9.47
CA GLU A 53 -5.86 -7.67 -9.38
C GLU A 53 -6.40 -7.50 -7.95
N PHE A 54 -5.61 -6.91 -7.08
CA PHE A 54 -5.95 -6.63 -5.70
C PHE A 54 -5.20 -5.37 -5.26
N CYS A 55 -5.73 -4.71 -4.23
CA CYS A 55 -5.01 -3.64 -3.57
C CYS A 55 -4.17 -4.20 -2.44
N LEU A 56 -2.89 -3.83 -2.36
CA LEU A 56 -2.14 -4.01 -1.12
C LEU A 56 -2.65 -3.03 -0.08
N THR A 57 -2.71 -3.45 1.19
CA THR A 57 -3.18 -2.58 2.27
C THR A 57 -2.35 -1.32 2.39
N ALA A 58 -1.04 -1.44 2.25
CA ALA A 58 -0.13 -0.30 2.26
C ALA A 58 -0.17 0.55 0.97
N ALA A 59 -0.85 0.09 -0.08
CA ALA A 59 -1.10 0.84 -1.31
C ALA A 59 -2.52 1.44 -1.37
N LEU A 60 -3.32 1.23 -0.33
CA LEU A 60 -4.70 1.69 -0.25
C LEU A 60 -4.78 2.96 0.59
N THR A 61 -5.29 4.02 -0.01
CA THR A 61 -5.52 5.31 0.63
C THR A 61 -6.98 5.69 0.53
N LEU A 62 -7.54 6.24 1.60
CA LEU A 62 -8.89 6.80 1.63
C LEU A 62 -8.78 8.33 1.68
N GLY A 63 -9.30 8.99 0.64
CA GLY A 63 -9.41 10.44 0.57
C GLY A 63 -10.75 10.93 1.09
N PHE A 64 -10.72 12.06 1.80
CA PHE A 64 -11.91 12.75 2.31
C PHE A 64 -11.95 14.17 1.77
N ASN A 65 -13.13 14.63 1.39
CA ASN A 65 -13.39 16.03 1.06
C ASN A 65 -13.71 16.84 2.32
N ILE A 66 -13.73 18.17 2.20
CA ILE A 66 -14.11 19.05 3.30
C ILE A 66 -15.56 18.75 3.70
N GLY A 67 -15.79 18.52 4.99
CA GLY A 67 -17.12 18.27 5.56
C GLY A 67 -17.54 16.80 5.60
N THR A 68 -16.74 15.89 5.06
CA THR A 68 -17.03 14.44 5.13
C THR A 68 -16.95 13.94 6.57
N GLN A 69 -18.00 13.29 7.05
CA GLN A 69 -17.98 12.64 8.37
C GLN A 69 -17.59 11.18 8.20
N LEU A 70 -16.77 10.67 9.13
CA LEU A 70 -16.27 9.28 9.06
C LEU A 70 -17.40 8.24 9.05
N LYS A 71 -18.52 8.53 9.71
CA LYS A 71 -19.71 7.67 9.76
C LYS A 71 -20.39 7.50 8.38
N ASP A 72 -20.18 8.45 7.47
CA ASP A 72 -20.76 8.46 6.13
C ASP A 72 -19.87 7.71 5.12
N VAL A 73 -18.68 7.27 5.56
CA VAL A 73 -17.76 6.49 4.74
C VAL A 73 -17.95 5.00 5.02
N PRO A 74 -18.27 4.18 4.00
CA PRO A 74 -18.48 2.76 4.19
C PRO A 74 -17.21 2.04 4.67
N LEU A 75 -17.39 1.18 5.66
CA LEU A 75 -16.34 0.28 6.15
C LEU A 75 -16.38 -1.02 5.36
N TYR A 76 -15.45 -1.17 4.43
CA TYR A 76 -15.24 -2.43 3.71
C TYR A 76 -14.11 -3.22 4.35
N HIS A 77 -14.25 -4.55 4.39
CA HIS A 77 -13.09 -5.40 4.61
C HIS A 77 -12.11 -5.25 3.46
N HIS A 78 -10.82 -5.19 3.77
CA HIS A 78 -9.75 -4.90 2.81
C HIS A 78 -9.75 -5.83 1.58
N ASP A 79 -9.99 -7.11 1.79
CA ASP A 79 -10.10 -8.14 0.75
C ASP A 79 -11.30 -7.94 -0.19
N ARG A 80 -12.31 -7.18 0.25
CA ARG A 80 -13.52 -6.89 -0.51
C ARG A 80 -13.51 -5.53 -1.20
N ILE A 81 -12.67 -4.59 -0.79
CA ILE A 81 -12.63 -3.23 -1.36
C ILE A 81 -12.52 -3.28 -2.88
N PHE A 82 -11.62 -4.11 -3.41
CA PHE A 82 -11.44 -4.23 -4.84
C PHE A 82 -12.66 -4.84 -5.54
N SER A 83 -13.21 -5.95 -5.03
CA SER A 83 -14.36 -6.62 -5.67
C SER A 83 -15.69 -5.89 -5.46
N GLU A 84 -15.82 -5.07 -4.43
CA GLU A 84 -17.03 -4.29 -4.14
C GLU A 84 -17.03 -2.96 -4.89
N LEU A 85 -15.88 -2.29 -5.02
CA LEU A 85 -15.80 -0.96 -5.62
C LEU A 85 -15.36 -0.94 -7.07
N LYS A 86 -14.60 -1.93 -7.55
CA LYS A 86 -14.15 -1.98 -8.96
C LYS A 86 -15.27 -2.31 -9.95
N PRO A 87 -16.13 -3.32 -9.74
CA PRO A 87 -17.19 -3.66 -10.70
C PRO A 87 -18.46 -2.82 -10.51
N ARG A 88 -18.66 -2.21 -9.34
CA ARG A 88 -19.78 -1.28 -9.11
C ARG A 88 -19.38 0.08 -9.68
N ASN A 89 -19.71 0.28 -10.95
CA ASN A 89 -19.37 1.51 -11.64
C ASN A 89 -19.85 2.78 -10.93
N MET A 90 -20.87 2.72 -10.07
CA MET A 90 -21.60 3.91 -9.65
C MET A 90 -22.16 3.70 -8.24
N VAL A 91 -21.33 3.91 -7.22
CA VAL A 91 -21.79 4.07 -5.84
C VAL A 91 -21.88 5.57 -5.58
N ASP A 92 -22.89 5.99 -4.82
CA ASP A 92 -22.94 7.33 -4.28
C ASP A 92 -21.76 7.50 -3.29
N CYS A 93 -20.64 8.08 -3.74
CA CYS A 93 -19.48 8.37 -2.87
C CYS A 93 -19.77 9.57 -1.92
N GLY A 94 -20.99 9.60 -1.38
CA GLY A 94 -21.61 10.69 -0.63
C GLY A 94 -21.94 11.94 -1.46
N ALA A 95 -22.01 11.82 -2.78
CA ALA A 95 -22.46 12.87 -3.69
C ALA A 95 -24.00 13.02 -3.76
N GLY A 96 -24.75 12.09 -3.19
CA GLY A 96 -26.21 12.06 -3.14
C GLY A 96 -26.84 11.03 -4.09
N PRO A 97 -28.13 10.68 -3.86
CA PRO A 97 -28.85 9.71 -4.68
C PRO A 97 -28.87 10.11 -6.17
N GLY A 98 -28.62 9.14 -7.05
CA GLY A 98 -28.63 9.35 -8.50
C GLY A 98 -27.39 10.05 -9.06
N VAL A 99 -26.40 10.34 -8.22
CA VAL A 99 -25.10 10.85 -8.67
C VAL A 99 -24.11 9.70 -8.76
N GLU A 100 -23.83 9.32 -9.99
CA GLU A 100 -22.98 8.19 -10.29
C GLU A 100 -21.51 8.63 -10.43
N GLN A 101 -20.64 8.18 -9.51
CA GLN A 101 -19.21 8.54 -9.51
C GLN A 101 -18.29 7.35 -9.25
N HIS A 102 -17.04 7.48 -9.70
CA HIS A 102 -15.98 6.53 -9.40
C HIS A 102 -15.46 6.74 -7.98
N CYS A 103 -15.88 5.90 -7.03
CA CYS A 103 -15.38 5.93 -5.66
C CYS A 103 -14.05 5.18 -5.48
N PHE A 104 -13.52 4.60 -6.54
CA PHE A 104 -12.29 3.82 -6.54
C PHE A 104 -11.43 4.17 -7.75
N VAL A 105 -10.19 4.55 -7.49
CA VAL A 105 -9.20 4.92 -8.50
C VAL A 105 -8.02 3.98 -8.40
N ALA A 106 -7.85 3.13 -9.40
CA ALA A 106 -6.66 2.31 -9.56
C ALA A 106 -5.58 3.09 -10.30
N ILE A 107 -4.42 3.28 -9.66
CA ILE A 107 -3.25 3.92 -10.27
C ILE A 107 -2.27 2.81 -10.67
N SER A 108 -1.99 2.70 -11.97
CA SER A 108 -1.08 1.68 -12.52
C SER A 108 0.33 2.18 -12.79
N ASP A 109 0.49 3.48 -13.01
CA ASP A 109 1.73 4.06 -13.55
C ASP A 109 2.63 4.62 -12.44
N PHE A 110 2.30 4.31 -11.19
CA PHE A 110 3.00 4.78 -10.00
C PHE A 110 3.20 3.63 -9.01
N TYR A 111 4.43 3.48 -8.51
CA TYR A 111 4.76 2.60 -7.41
C TYR A 111 4.49 3.31 -6.09
N GLY A 112 3.38 2.98 -5.44
CA GLY A 112 3.02 3.63 -4.17
C GLY A 112 3.64 2.99 -2.93
N VAL A 113 4.23 1.80 -3.06
CA VAL A 113 4.68 1.04 -1.90
C VAL A 113 5.85 0.12 -2.22
N ILE A 114 6.73 -0.03 -1.22
CA ILE A 114 7.73 -1.09 -1.14
C ILE A 114 7.24 -2.12 -0.12
N ARG A 115 6.98 -3.34 -0.59
CA ARG A 115 6.58 -4.47 0.25
C ARG A 115 7.80 -5.31 0.60
N SER A 116 8.10 -5.37 1.88
CA SER A 116 9.11 -6.30 2.40
C SER A 116 8.62 -7.76 2.31
N ARG A 117 9.43 -8.60 1.68
CA ARG A 117 9.26 -10.05 1.52
C ARG A 117 10.33 -10.74 2.36
N THR A 118 10.17 -10.63 3.67
CA THR A 118 11.01 -11.31 4.66
C THR A 118 10.39 -12.64 5.07
N ILE A 119 11.14 -13.44 5.83
CA ILE A 119 10.65 -14.66 6.46
C ILE A 119 9.73 -14.27 7.64
N SER A 120 8.57 -13.67 7.34
CA SER A 120 7.43 -13.54 8.26
C SER A 120 6.58 -14.82 8.30
N SER A 121 6.81 -15.73 7.35
CA SER A 121 6.36 -17.11 7.39
C SER A 121 7.25 -17.96 6.49
N ALA A 122 7.30 -19.27 6.73
CA ALA A 122 8.06 -20.17 5.87
C ALA A 122 7.54 -20.28 4.43
N GLY A 123 6.33 -19.81 4.14
CA GLY A 123 5.83 -19.69 2.77
C GLY A 123 6.49 -18.57 1.96
N MET A 124 7.23 -17.67 2.63
CA MET A 124 7.95 -16.55 2.00
C MET A 124 9.44 -16.85 1.81
N LYS A 125 9.94 -17.96 2.38
CA LYS A 125 11.32 -18.40 2.22
C LYS A 125 11.52 -18.91 0.80
N TYR A 126 12.45 -18.33 0.06
CA TYR A 126 12.71 -18.68 -1.35
C TYR A 126 11.52 -18.42 -2.30
N VAL A 127 10.74 -17.35 -2.10
CA VAL A 127 9.95 -16.80 -3.21
C VAL A 127 10.96 -16.26 -4.20
N PHE A 128 11.40 -17.13 -5.12
CA PHE A 128 12.55 -16.89 -5.96
C PHE A 128 12.30 -15.72 -6.91
N LEU A 129 13.28 -14.82 -7.01
CA LEU A 129 13.49 -13.92 -8.14
C LEU A 129 13.95 -14.75 -9.36
N GLN A 130 13.13 -15.68 -9.82
CA GLN A 130 13.50 -16.58 -10.91
C GLN A 130 13.12 -15.93 -12.25
N THR A 131 14.02 -15.12 -12.80
CA THR A 131 14.39 -15.11 -14.23
C THR A 131 15.57 -14.16 -14.48
N LYS A 132 16.51 -14.55 -15.36
CA LYS A 132 17.68 -13.72 -15.74
C LYS A 132 17.29 -12.35 -16.30
N GLU A 133 16.09 -12.23 -16.87
CA GLU A 133 15.53 -10.96 -17.36
C GLU A 133 15.28 -9.94 -16.24
N LYS A 134 15.03 -10.39 -15.00
CA LYS A 134 14.77 -9.50 -13.84
C LYS A 134 15.98 -8.72 -13.36
N LYS A 135 17.21 -9.15 -13.67
CA LYS A 135 18.42 -8.42 -13.24
C LYS A 135 18.57 -7.05 -13.91
N LYS A 136 18.06 -6.90 -15.16
CA LYS A 136 18.17 -5.64 -15.89
C LYS A 136 17.17 -4.58 -15.41
N SER A 137 16.01 -4.99 -14.90
CA SER A 137 15.04 -4.09 -14.27
C SER A 137 15.44 -3.69 -12.85
N GLU A 138 16.12 -4.58 -12.13
CA GLU A 138 16.51 -4.35 -10.73
C GLU A 138 17.35 -3.08 -10.52
N LYS A 139 18.29 -2.76 -11.41
CA LYS A 139 19.07 -1.51 -11.31
C LYS A 139 18.16 -0.26 -11.33
N LYS A 140 17.18 -0.22 -12.23
CA LYS A 140 16.23 0.89 -12.33
C LYS A 140 15.32 0.97 -11.11
N LEU A 141 14.93 -0.18 -10.55
CA LEU A 141 14.16 -0.22 -9.32
C LEU A 141 14.96 0.33 -8.14
N TRP A 142 16.25 0.04 -8.05
CA TRP A 142 17.10 0.63 -7.01
C TRP A 142 17.28 2.14 -7.16
N GLU A 143 17.40 2.65 -8.39
CA GLU A 143 17.41 4.09 -8.67
C GLU A 143 16.11 4.75 -8.20
N MET A 144 14.96 4.16 -8.54
CA MET A 144 13.64 4.62 -8.11
C MET A 144 13.45 4.57 -6.58
N VAL A 145 13.83 3.47 -5.93
CA VAL A 145 13.76 3.32 -4.46
C VAL A 145 14.54 4.42 -3.75
N ARG A 146 15.69 4.81 -4.31
CA ARG A 146 16.51 5.89 -3.75
C ARG A 146 15.89 7.27 -4.00
N GLU A 147 15.36 7.52 -5.20
CA GLU A 147 14.88 8.84 -5.60
C GLU A 147 13.46 9.13 -5.08
N ASP A 148 12.56 8.16 -5.17
CA ASP A 148 11.14 8.35 -4.84
C ASP A 148 10.81 7.98 -3.39
N PHE A 149 11.52 7.00 -2.81
CA PHE A 149 11.28 6.54 -1.44
C PHE A 149 12.37 6.99 -0.45
N HIS A 150 13.42 7.65 -0.94
CA HIS A 150 14.54 8.14 -0.13
C HIS A 150 15.21 7.04 0.72
N LEU A 151 15.24 5.80 0.23
CA LEU A 151 15.92 4.69 0.88
C LEU A 151 17.31 4.51 0.30
N SER A 152 18.34 4.71 1.13
CA SER A 152 19.73 4.60 0.69
C SER A 152 20.19 3.13 0.62
N PRO A 153 21.22 2.82 -0.18
CA PRO A 153 21.82 1.49 -0.18
C PRO A 153 22.32 1.06 1.21
N GLU A 154 22.80 2.01 2.01
CA GLU A 154 23.29 1.78 3.37
C GLU A 154 22.15 1.40 4.30
N SER A 155 21.03 2.15 4.28
CA SER A 155 19.86 1.84 5.13
C SER A 155 19.26 0.47 4.78
N MET A 156 19.27 0.09 3.50
CA MET A 156 18.80 -1.22 3.06
C MET A 156 19.76 -2.36 3.45
N THR A 157 21.07 -2.09 3.46
CA THR A 157 22.07 -3.03 3.98
C THR A 157 21.90 -3.24 5.48
N GLU A 158 21.73 -2.17 6.25
CA GLU A 158 21.47 -2.22 7.69
C GLU A 158 20.17 -2.98 7.98
N THR A 159 19.11 -2.72 7.20
CA THR A 159 17.84 -3.44 7.29
C THR A 159 18.03 -4.94 7.04
N LYS A 160 18.78 -5.33 5.99
CA LYS A 160 19.11 -6.75 5.73
C LYS A 160 19.88 -7.37 6.88
N MET A 161 20.88 -6.67 7.42
CA MET A 161 21.65 -7.13 8.58
C MET A 161 20.77 -7.31 9.80
N HIS A 162 19.86 -6.37 10.08
CA HIS A 162 18.92 -6.47 11.19
C HIS A 162 18.04 -7.72 11.09
N PHE A 163 17.42 -7.96 9.93
CA PHE A 163 16.62 -9.17 9.72
C PHE A 163 17.44 -10.46 9.83
N THR A 164 18.66 -10.46 9.30
CA THR A 164 19.56 -11.62 9.34
C THR A 164 19.97 -11.95 10.78
N ASN A 165 20.37 -10.93 11.56
CA ASN A 165 20.82 -11.09 12.94
C ASN A 165 19.68 -11.50 13.89
N ASN A 166 18.44 -11.12 13.56
CA ASN A 166 17.26 -11.42 14.39
C ASN A 166 16.43 -12.58 13.85
N MET A 167 16.94 -13.33 12.86
CA MET A 167 16.17 -14.35 12.15
C MET A 167 15.59 -15.44 13.07
N LYS A 168 16.33 -15.85 14.10
CA LYS A 168 15.87 -16.84 15.08
C LYS A 168 14.67 -16.36 15.89
N GLU A 169 14.74 -15.13 16.42
CA GLU A 169 13.65 -14.57 17.22
C GLU A 169 12.42 -14.27 16.35
N ILE A 170 12.63 -13.80 15.11
CA ILE A 170 11.54 -13.64 14.13
C ILE A 170 10.88 -14.99 13.84
N ALA A 171 11.66 -16.06 13.60
CA ALA A 171 11.11 -17.39 13.35
C ALA A 171 10.31 -17.92 14.54
N LYS A 172 10.81 -17.71 15.76
CA LYS A 172 10.13 -18.08 17.01
C LYS A 172 8.82 -17.33 17.20
N ASP A 173 8.80 -16.02 16.94
CA ASP A 173 7.59 -15.21 17.01
C ASP A 173 6.55 -15.67 15.97
N ASN A 174 7.00 -15.90 14.73
CA ASN A 174 6.14 -16.43 13.67
C ASN A 174 5.51 -17.79 14.05
N ILE A 175 6.26 -18.71 14.69
CA ILE A 175 5.70 -19.99 15.14
C ILE A 175 4.60 -19.78 16.17
N LYS A 176 4.76 -18.84 17.10
CA LYS A 176 3.73 -18.53 18.12
C LYS A 176 2.44 -18.01 17.46
N GLY A 177 2.57 -17.20 16.42
CA GLY A 177 1.43 -16.65 15.68
C GLY A 177 0.72 -17.67 14.77
N GLN A 178 1.40 -18.74 14.34
CA GLN A 178 0.77 -19.75 13.49
C GLN A 178 -0.34 -20.52 14.22
N CYS A 179 -1.37 -20.90 13.47
CA CYS A 179 -2.49 -21.69 13.96
C CYS A 179 -3.33 -20.99 15.06
N SER A 180 -3.25 -19.66 15.15
CA SER A 180 -4.18 -18.83 15.92
C SER A 180 -5.43 -18.49 15.09
N LYS A 181 -6.49 -18.00 15.74
CA LYS A 181 -7.76 -17.66 15.07
C LYS A 181 -7.50 -16.60 13.98
N GLY A 182 -7.87 -16.91 12.74
CA GLY A 182 -7.65 -16.02 11.58
C GLY A 182 -6.29 -16.18 10.89
N HIS A 183 -5.40 -17.06 11.38
CA HIS A 183 -4.09 -17.30 10.79
C HIS A 183 -3.99 -18.68 10.12
N SER A 184 -3.23 -18.74 9.02
CA SER A 184 -2.98 -19.99 8.30
C SER A 184 -2.12 -20.98 9.13
N CYS A 185 -2.54 -22.24 9.18
CA CYS A 185 -1.81 -23.33 9.86
C CYS A 185 -1.25 -24.32 8.83
N LYS A 186 -0.08 -24.04 8.26
CA LYS A 186 0.57 -24.93 7.29
C LYS A 186 1.69 -25.71 7.98
N LYS A 187 1.55 -27.03 8.14
CA LYS A 187 2.55 -27.91 8.82
C LYS A 187 3.97 -27.73 8.27
N LYS A 188 4.11 -27.74 6.93
CA LYS A 188 5.38 -27.48 6.23
C LYS A 188 6.03 -26.14 6.64
N ASN A 189 5.21 -25.12 6.88
CA ASN A 189 5.72 -23.83 7.30
C ASN A 189 6.30 -23.89 8.72
N LYS A 190 5.62 -24.61 9.63
CA LYS A 190 6.09 -24.80 11.00
C LYS A 190 7.41 -25.56 11.04
N GLU A 191 7.55 -26.62 10.24
CA GLU A 191 8.80 -27.40 10.10
C GLU A 191 9.96 -26.53 9.60
N THR A 192 9.72 -25.74 8.55
CA THR A 192 10.73 -24.85 8.00
C THR A 192 11.17 -23.77 8.99
N LEU A 193 10.25 -23.23 9.81
CA LEU A 193 10.59 -22.26 10.85
C LEU A 193 11.41 -22.90 11.98
N LYS A 194 11.11 -24.14 12.37
CA LYS A 194 11.92 -24.88 13.36
C LYS A 194 13.36 -25.07 12.88
N LEU A 195 13.55 -25.46 11.61
CA LEU A 195 14.89 -25.58 11.00
C LEU A 195 15.67 -24.27 11.00
N ILE A 196 15.00 -23.11 10.96
CA ILE A 196 15.66 -21.80 11.06
C ILE A 196 16.13 -21.53 12.49
N MET A 197 15.37 -21.96 13.49
CA MET A 197 15.74 -21.78 14.90
C MET A 197 16.96 -22.62 15.31
N GLU A 198 17.15 -23.78 14.66
CA GLU A 198 18.24 -24.73 14.92
C GLU A 198 19.59 -24.32 14.30
N LYS A 199 19.60 -23.40 13.33
CA LYS A 199 20.80 -22.86 12.69
C LYS A 199 21.28 -21.61 13.39
#